data_AF-A0AA95ZJT8-F1
#
_entry.id   AF-A0AA95ZJT8-F1
#
_cell.length_a   1.000
_cell.length_b   1.000
_cell.length_c   1.000
_cell.angle_alpha   90.00
_cell.angle_beta   90.00
_cell.angle_gamma   90.00
#
_symmetry.space_group_name_H-M   'P 1'
#
loop_
_entity.id
_entity.type
_entity.pdbx_description
1 polymer ?
#
loop_
_entity_poly.entity_id
_entity_poly.type
_entity_poly.pdbx_seq_one_letter_code
_entity_poly.pdbx_strand_id
1 'polypeptide(L)' 'MPSITIETEEQLHSVERRIAQLASCLDDTPEKRELVELTLAYDIWETKRWKGPESFPTD' A
#
# COMPACT_ATOMS: atom_id res chain seq x y z
N MET A 1 13.78 -4.56 5.81
CA MET A 1 13.35 -4.44 4.40
C MET A 1 12.32 -3.31 4.36
N PRO A 2 12.34 -2.45 3.33
CA PRO A 2 11.95 -1.06 3.49
C PRO A 2 10.49 -0.92 3.87
N SER A 3 10.29 -0.17 4.94
CA SER A 3 9.04 0.10 5.63
C SER A 3 8.17 1.07 4.82
N ILE A 4 7.78 0.71 3.59
CA ILE A 4 6.89 1.58 2.79
C ILE A 4 5.60 1.74 3.60
N THR A 5 5.43 2.94 4.13
CA THR A 5 4.31 3.31 4.97
C THR A 5 3.67 4.49 4.28
N ILE A 6 2.40 4.34 3.95
CA ILE A 6 1.59 5.42 3.40
C ILE A 6 0.98 6.13 4.60
N GLU A 7 1.21 7.43 4.71
CA GLU A 7 0.67 8.29 5.76
C GLU A 7 -0.12 9.45 5.15
N THR A 8 0.22 9.86 3.93
CA THR A 8 -0.40 10.98 3.23
C THR A 8 -1.01 10.57 1.88
N GLU A 9 -1.97 11.36 1.39
CA GLU A 9 -2.57 11.15 0.07
C GLU A 9 -1.54 11.33 -1.08
N GLU A 10 -0.54 12.19 -0.91
CA GLU A 10 0.54 12.32 -1.90
C GLU A 10 1.37 11.04 -2.03
N GLN A 11 1.68 10.40 -0.89
CA GLN A 11 2.36 9.11 -0.89
C GLN A 11 1.50 8.02 -1.53
N LEU A 12 0.19 8.02 -1.28
CA LEU A 12 -0.76 7.11 -1.91
C LEU A 12 -0.70 7.23 -3.43
N HIS A 13 -0.81 8.45 -3.97
CA HIS A 13 -0.74 8.68 -5.41
C HIS A 13 0.61 8.28 -6.03
N SER A 14 1.70 8.42 -5.28
CA SER A 14 3.02 7.95 -5.70
C SER A 14 3.06 6.42 -5.78
N VAL A 15 2.54 5.73 -4.75
CA VAL A 15 2.44 4.26 -4.68
C VAL A 15 1.55 3.72 -5.79
N GLU A 16 0.37 4.29 -6.02
CA GLU A 16 -0.55 3.89 -7.09
C GLU A 16 0.10 3.99 -8.48
N ARG A 17 0.77 5.11 -8.76
CA ARG A 17 1.50 5.27 -10.03
C ARG A 17 2.61 4.25 -10.18
N ARG A 18 3.34 3.95 -9.10
CA ARG A 18 4.44 2.99 -9.13
C ARG A 18 3.94 1.56 -9.33
N ILE A 19 2.86 1.16 -8.64
CA ILE A 19 2.17 -0.11 -8.85
C ILE A 19 1.75 -0.24 -10.32
N ALA A 20 1.13 0.79 -10.91
CA ALA A 20 0.71 0.75 -12.31
C ALA A 20 1.88 0.59 -13.30
N GLN A 21 3.03 1.21 -13.02
CA GLN A 21 4.25 1.01 -13.82
C GLN A 21 4.77 -0.42 -13.72
N LEU A 22 4.83 -0.96 -12.50
CA LEU A 22 5.38 -2.28 -12.21
C LEU A 22 4.43 -3.42 -12.58
N ALA A 23 3.12 -3.17 -12.69
CA ALA A 23 2.11 -4.16 -13.07
C ALA A 23 2.34 -4.75 -14.48
N SER A 24 3.08 -4.04 -15.33
CA SER A 24 3.50 -4.52 -16.65
C SER A 24 4.73 -5.44 -16.62
N CYS A 25 5.41 -5.55 -15.49
CA CYS A 25 6.60 -6.38 -15.30
C CYS A 25 6.17 -7.78 -14.84
N LEU A 26 6.21 -8.76 -15.75
CA LEU A 26 5.70 -10.13 -15.51
C LEU A 26 6.79 -11.12 -15.05
N ASP A 27 8.06 -10.72 -15.11
CA ASP A 27 9.19 -11.55 -14.74
C ASP A 27 9.45 -11.52 -13.21
N ASP A 28 10.11 -12.55 -12.69
CA ASP A 28 10.49 -12.64 -11.26
C ASP A 28 11.71 -11.77 -10.95
N THR A 29 11.56 -10.49 -11.23
CA THR A 29 12.59 -9.46 -11.12
C THR A 29 12.40 -8.68 -9.81
N PRO A 30 13.40 -7.92 -9.34
CA PRO A 30 13.24 -7.05 -8.16
C PRO A 30 12.01 -6.14 -8.23
N GLU A 31 11.57 -5.74 -9.42
CA GLU A 31 10.35 -4.97 -9.68
C GLU A 31 9.08 -5.67 -9.20
N LYS A 32 9.01 -7.00 -9.35
CA LYS A 32 7.89 -7.81 -8.83
C LYS A 32 7.87 -7.85 -7.31
N ARG A 33 9.04 -7.87 -6.66
CA ARG A 33 9.14 -7.78 -5.20
C ARG A 33 8.71 -6.40 -4.71
N GLU A 34 9.15 -5.33 -5.39
CA GLU A 34 8.72 -3.96 -5.11
C GLU A 34 7.20 -3.81 -5.26
N LEU A 35 6.60 -4.40 -6.30
CA LEU A 35 5.15 -4.41 -6.52
C LEU A 35 4.39 -5.06 -5.36
N VAL A 36 4.88 -6.20 -4.85
CA VAL A 36 4.29 -6.89 -3.70
C VAL A 36 4.39 -6.02 -2.44
N GLU A 37 5.54 -5.41 -2.16
CA GLU A 37 5.73 -4.51 -1.01
C GLU A 37 4.80 -3.28 -1.09
N LEU A 38 4.69 -2.65 -2.26
CA LEU A 38 3.81 -1.49 -2.49
C LEU A 38 2.32 -1.84 -2.33
N THR A 39 1.92 -3.01 -2.83
CA THR A 39 0.53 -3.48 -2.73
C THR A 39 0.16 -3.79 -1.28
N LEU A 40 1.07 -4.41 -0.51
CA LEU A 40 0.89 -4.63 0.93
C LEU A 40 0.77 -3.31 1.70
N ALA A 41 1.61 -2.32 1.38
CA ALA A 41 1.53 -1.00 2.00
C ALA A 41 0.19 -0.29 1.72
N TYR A 42 -0.33 -0.44 0.49
CA TYR A 42 -1.63 0.08 0.10
C TYR A 42 -2.78 -0.57 0.90
N ASP A 43 -2.78 -1.89 0.99
CA ASP A 43 -3.80 -2.66 1.74
C ASP A 43 -3.81 -2.30 3.24
N ILE A 44 -2.63 -2.14 3.85
CA ILE A 44 -2.49 -1.70 5.25
C ILE A 44 -3.05 -0.29 5.44
N TRP A 45 -2.76 0.64 4.52
CA TRP A 45 -3.26 2.00 4.59
C TRP A 45 -4.78 2.07 4.41
N GLU A 46 -5.31 1.34 3.42
CA GLU A 46 -6.74 1.24 3.16
C GLU A 46 -7.45 0.67 4.39
N THR A 47 -6.93 -0.43 4.96
CA THR A 47 -7.46 -1.02 6.20
C THR A 47 -7.46 -0.04 7.36
N LYS A 48 -6.40 0.76 7.54
CA LYS A 48 -6.35 1.82 8.57
C LYS A 48 -7.36 2.93 8.31
N ARG A 49 -7.53 3.33 7.05
CA ARG A 49 -8.48 4.37 6.62
C ARG A 49 -9.93 3.96 6.90
N TRP A 50 -10.30 2.72 6.58
CA TRP A 50 -11.66 2.21 6.79
C TRP A 50 -11.94 1.78 8.22
N LYS A 51 -10.92 1.40 9.01
CA LYS A 51 -11.14 1.03 10.41
C LYS A 51 -11.60 2.19 11.29
N GLY A 52 -11.34 3.44 10.90
CA GLY A 52 -11.73 4.62 11.68
C GLY A 52 -11.24 4.57 13.15
N PRO A 53 -11.43 5.64 13.93
CA PRO A 53 -11.15 5.61 15.37
C PRO A 53 -12.20 4.86 16.21
N GLU A 54 -13.13 4.11 15.63
CA GLU A 54 -14.26 3.54 16.36
C GLU A 54 -14.34 2.02 16.25
N SER A 55 -13.68 1.37 17.18
CA SER A 55 -14.23 0.20 17.84
C SER A 55 -14.38 0.54 19.32
N PHE A 56 -15.29 1.46 19.65
CA PHE A 56 -15.82 1.57 20.99
C PHE A 56 -16.99 0.59 21.10
N PRO A 57 -16.86 -0.56 21.79
CA PRO A 57 -18.05 -1.25 22.26
C PRO A 57 -18.73 -0.32 23.27
N THR A 58 -19.94 0.14 22.93
CA THR A 58 -20.87 0.68 23.91
C THR A 58 -21.62 -0.52 24.47
N ASP A 59 -21.11 -1.11 25.55
CA ASP A 59 -21.90 -1.85 26.55
C ASP A 59 -21.12 -1.93 27.88
#